data_AF-A0A930N2U2-F1
#
_entry.id   AF-A0A930N2U2-F1
#
_cell.length_a   1.000
_cell.length_b   1.000
_cell.length_c   1.000
_cell.angle_alpha   90.00
_cell.angle_beta   90.00
_cell.angle_gamma   90.00
#
_symmetry.space_group_name_H-M   'P 1'
#
loop_
_entity.id
_entity.type
_entity.pdbx_description
1 polymer ?
#
loop_
_entity_poly.entity_id
_entity_poly.type
_entity_poly.pdbx_seq_one_letter_code
_entity_poly.pdbx_strand_id
1 'polypeptide(L)'
;MRMPKMISSLSLSAALLFSAEAQEPTLPRMELSTDKACYLPGEMVHLTASGTPPSALFIRYRHGAQILAEVPYAEVVKAGRWSWRPPRRDFQGYLVEVYTRSAECELVVATIAVDVSSDWRRFPRYGFVADFDDGGDPAAKRTRIAEEMAFLNRCHINGVQFQDWQWKHHYPAPLDAKGQLMPAYRDVSNRWVKAEHVRHYIELQHRYGMKSIFYNLCFGSWKGA
;
A
#
# COMPACT_ATOMS: atom_id res chain seq x y z
N MET A 1 13.15 53.54 -73.20
CA MET A 1 12.36 52.61 -72.36
C MET A 1 13.31 52.05 -71.30
N ARG A 2 13.29 52.64 -70.10
CA ARG A 2 14.30 52.47 -69.03
C ARG A 2 13.55 52.19 -67.72
N MET A 3 14.09 51.23 -66.97
CA MET A 3 13.50 50.54 -65.81
C MET A 3 13.10 51.46 -64.65
N PRO A 4 12.00 51.17 -63.93
CA PRO A 4 11.74 51.73 -62.61
C PRO A 4 12.54 50.98 -61.52
N LYS A 5 13.13 51.74 -60.59
CA LYS A 5 13.86 51.25 -59.41
C LYS A 5 12.87 50.63 -58.42
N MET A 6 13.08 49.36 -58.07
CA MET A 6 12.40 48.69 -56.96
C MET A 6 12.97 49.18 -55.62
N ILE A 7 12.08 49.61 -54.72
CA ILE A 7 12.40 49.84 -53.31
C ILE A 7 12.11 48.53 -52.57
N SER A 8 13.15 47.99 -51.96
CA SER A 8 13.16 46.77 -51.15
C SER A 8 12.50 47.03 -49.79
N SER A 9 11.51 46.23 -49.42
CA SER A 9 11.06 46.06 -48.04
C SER A 9 11.50 44.68 -47.55
N LEU A 10 12.44 44.63 -46.59
CA LEU A 10 12.73 43.44 -45.80
C LEU A 10 11.65 43.30 -44.73
N SER A 11 10.80 42.27 -44.81
CA SER A 11 10.03 41.81 -43.66
C SER A 11 10.79 40.71 -42.95
N LEU A 12 11.27 41.00 -41.75
CA LEU A 12 11.91 40.06 -40.84
C LEU A 12 10.81 39.18 -40.22
N SER A 13 10.61 37.97 -40.75
CA SER A 13 9.70 36.99 -40.16
C SER A 13 10.36 36.34 -38.94
N ALA A 14 9.97 36.79 -37.75
CA ALA A 14 10.27 36.08 -36.50
C ALA A 14 9.47 34.77 -36.47
N ALA A 15 10.12 33.64 -36.71
CA ALA A 15 9.54 32.32 -36.48
C ALA A 15 9.48 32.08 -34.96
N LEU A 16 8.29 32.15 -34.37
CA LEU A 16 8.03 31.64 -33.03
C LEU A 16 8.16 30.11 -33.07
N LEU A 17 9.28 29.59 -32.58
CA LEU A 17 9.41 28.20 -32.15
C LEU A 17 8.57 28.03 -30.88
N PHE A 18 7.32 27.63 -31.03
CA PHE A 18 6.57 27.01 -29.93
C PHE A 18 7.24 25.66 -29.63
N SER A 19 8.02 25.59 -28.55
CA SER A 19 8.26 24.30 -27.91
C SER A 19 6.93 23.84 -27.33
N ALA A 20 6.28 22.88 -27.98
CA ALA A 20 5.25 22.11 -27.32
C ALA A 20 5.91 21.39 -26.16
N GLU A 21 5.54 21.76 -24.94
CA GLU A 21 5.85 20.97 -23.75
C GLU A 21 5.31 19.57 -24.03
N ALA A 22 6.20 18.58 -24.12
CA ALA A 22 5.78 17.20 -24.29
C ALA A 22 5.02 16.81 -23.03
N GLN A 23 3.70 16.87 -23.10
CA GLN A 23 2.85 16.36 -22.04
C GLN A 23 3.18 14.88 -21.89
N GLU A 24 3.81 14.51 -20.77
CA GLU A 24 4.10 13.12 -20.50
C GLU A 24 2.80 12.34 -20.68
N PRO A 25 2.79 11.27 -21.50
CA PRO A 25 1.59 10.51 -21.73
C PRO A 25 1.04 10.08 -20.36
N THR A 26 -0.16 10.54 -20.03
CA THR A 26 -0.89 10.11 -18.85
C THR A 26 -1.32 8.67 -19.09
N LEU A 27 -0.39 7.76 -18.87
CA LEU A 27 -0.64 6.34 -18.99
C LEU A 27 -1.75 5.97 -17.99
N PRO A 28 -2.77 5.20 -18.40
CA PRO A 28 -3.75 4.68 -17.46
C PRO A 28 -3.01 3.88 -16.39
N ARG A 29 -2.91 4.46 -15.19
CA ARG A 29 -2.17 3.88 -14.08
C ARG A 29 -3.06 2.81 -13.47
N MET A 30 -2.74 1.56 -13.76
CA MET A 30 -3.33 0.44 -13.05
C MET A 30 -2.73 0.38 -11.65
N GLU A 31 -3.52 -0.03 -10.67
CA GLU A 31 -3.03 -0.29 -9.32
C GLU A 31 -3.13 -1.77 -9.01
N LEU A 32 -2.08 -2.30 -8.42
CA LEU A 32 -2.05 -3.67 -7.94
C LEU A 32 -2.16 -3.69 -6.42
N SER A 33 -2.82 -4.71 -5.89
CA SER A 33 -2.83 -5.06 -4.46
C SER A 33 -2.73 -6.57 -4.27
N THR A 34 -2.25 -6.96 -3.10
CA THR A 34 -2.15 -8.35 -2.64
C THR A 34 -3.06 -8.55 -1.43
N ASP A 35 -3.57 -9.75 -1.22
CA ASP A 35 -4.45 -10.05 -0.07
C ASP A 35 -3.75 -10.04 1.29
N LYS A 36 -2.41 -10.14 1.33
CA LYS A 36 -1.59 -10.07 2.55
C LYS A 36 -0.31 -9.27 2.33
N ALA A 37 0.29 -8.84 3.45
CA ALA A 37 1.55 -8.10 3.48
C ALA A 37 2.78 -9.02 3.51
N CYS A 38 2.60 -10.28 3.90
CA CYS A 38 3.64 -11.31 4.00
C CYS A 38 2.99 -12.70 3.92
N TYR A 39 3.67 -13.66 3.29
CA TYR A 39 3.18 -15.00 3.01
C TYR A 39 4.12 -16.06 3.55
N LEU A 40 3.56 -17.20 3.98
CA LEU A 40 4.36 -18.38 4.32
C LEU A 40 4.89 -19.07 3.04
N PRO A 41 6.01 -19.79 3.11
CA PRO A 41 6.52 -20.57 1.98
C PRO A 41 5.50 -21.52 1.36
N GLY A 42 5.19 -21.30 0.07
CA GLY A 42 4.24 -22.10 -0.70
C GLY A 42 2.77 -21.70 -0.53
N GLU A 43 2.48 -20.66 0.25
CA GLU A 43 1.15 -20.05 0.33
C GLU A 43 0.75 -19.43 -1.03
N MET A 44 -0.54 -19.41 -1.32
CA MET A 44 -1.06 -18.78 -2.54
C MET A 44 -1.18 -17.27 -2.33
N VAL A 45 -0.72 -16.49 -3.29
CA VAL A 45 -0.88 -15.03 -3.34
C VAL A 45 -2.11 -14.72 -4.19
N HIS A 46 -3.04 -13.93 -3.66
CA HIS A 46 -4.19 -13.43 -4.41
C HIS A 46 -3.96 -11.97 -4.78
N LEU A 47 -3.89 -11.71 -6.09
CA LEU A 47 -3.62 -10.38 -6.63
C LEU A 47 -4.90 -9.76 -7.20
N THR A 48 -5.01 -8.44 -7.03
CA THR A 48 -6.08 -7.64 -7.62
C THR A 48 -5.48 -6.48 -8.38
N ALA A 49 -5.94 -6.25 -9.60
CA ALA A 49 -5.71 -5.09 -10.41
C ALA A 49 -6.97 -4.22 -10.47
N SER A 50 -6.83 -2.93 -10.22
CA SER A 50 -7.86 -1.91 -10.41
C SER A 50 -7.42 -0.88 -11.45
N GLY A 51 -8.39 -0.13 -11.96
CA GLY A 51 -8.22 0.80 -13.08
C GLY A 51 -8.60 0.17 -14.43
N THR A 52 -8.39 0.93 -15.50
CA THR A 52 -8.73 0.48 -16.87
C THR A 52 -7.50 -0.17 -17.51
N PRO A 53 -7.50 -1.50 -17.74
CA PRO A 53 -6.37 -2.15 -18.37
C PRO A 53 -6.24 -1.74 -19.84
N PRO A 54 -5.03 -1.39 -20.31
CA PRO A 54 -4.73 -1.33 -21.74
C PRO A 54 -5.00 -2.66 -22.46
N SER A 55 -5.06 -2.62 -23.79
CA SER A 55 -5.09 -3.86 -24.60
C SER A 55 -3.74 -4.60 -24.52
N ALA A 56 -3.78 -5.92 -24.71
CA ALA A 56 -2.60 -6.78 -24.82
C ALA A 56 -1.59 -6.66 -23.65
N LEU A 57 -2.06 -6.93 -22.44
CA LEU A 57 -1.22 -6.97 -21.24
C LEU A 57 -0.59 -8.35 -21.01
N PHE A 58 0.58 -8.32 -20.40
CA PHE A 58 1.30 -9.46 -19.87
C PHE A 58 1.58 -9.27 -18.39
N ILE A 59 1.77 -10.38 -17.68
CA ILE A 59 2.19 -10.43 -16.29
C ILE A 59 3.51 -11.18 -16.24
N ARG A 60 4.50 -10.63 -15.56
CA ARG A 60 5.71 -11.39 -15.21
C ARG A 60 6.02 -11.34 -13.73
N TYR A 61 6.56 -12.45 -13.25
CA TYR A 61 6.96 -12.65 -11.87
C TYR A 61 8.48 -12.74 -11.82
N ARG A 62 9.10 -11.95 -10.95
CA ARG A 62 10.56 -11.81 -10.90
C ARG A 62 11.10 -12.01 -9.50
N HIS A 63 12.30 -12.55 -9.43
CA HIS A 63 13.15 -12.53 -8.24
C HIS A 63 14.46 -11.82 -8.60
N GLY A 64 14.58 -10.56 -8.21
CA GLY A 64 15.64 -9.67 -8.72
C GLY A 64 15.59 -9.56 -10.25
N ALA A 65 16.73 -9.84 -10.91
CA ALA A 65 16.81 -9.82 -12.37
C ALA A 65 16.16 -11.06 -13.05
N GLN A 66 15.96 -12.15 -12.31
CA GLN A 66 15.45 -13.40 -12.88
C GLN A 66 13.94 -13.31 -13.14
N ILE A 67 13.51 -13.61 -14.37
CA ILE A 67 12.12 -13.86 -14.72
C ILE A 67 11.79 -15.32 -14.40
N LEU A 68 10.80 -15.52 -13.53
CA LEU A 68 10.34 -16.85 -13.11
C LEU A 68 9.25 -17.40 -14.02
N ALA A 69 8.34 -16.52 -14.45
CA ALA A 69 7.27 -16.81 -15.37
C ALA A 69 6.78 -15.52 -16.02
N GLU A 70 6.27 -15.65 -17.23
CA GLU A 70 5.63 -14.60 -18.01
C GLU A 70 4.36 -15.21 -18.65
N VAL A 71 3.21 -14.54 -18.50
CA VAL A 71 1.91 -15.04 -18.98
C VAL A 71 1.06 -13.90 -19.54
N PRO A 72 0.23 -14.15 -20.57
CA PRO A 72 -0.75 -13.17 -21.02
C PRO A 72 -1.77 -12.86 -19.92
N TYR A 73 -2.05 -11.58 -19.67
CA TYR A 73 -2.97 -11.12 -18.63
C TYR A 73 -4.39 -11.71 -18.82
N ALA A 74 -4.86 -11.76 -20.06
CA ALA A 74 -6.20 -12.25 -20.40
C ALA A 74 -6.41 -13.75 -20.10
N GLU A 75 -5.34 -14.54 -20.00
CA GLU A 75 -5.44 -15.97 -19.71
C GLU A 75 -5.67 -16.27 -18.23
N VAL A 76 -5.09 -15.45 -17.34
CA VAL A 76 -5.06 -15.73 -15.90
C VAL A 76 -5.95 -14.79 -15.08
N VAL A 77 -6.23 -13.58 -15.59
CA VAL A 77 -6.99 -12.57 -14.85
C VAL A 77 -8.46 -12.62 -15.20
N LYS A 78 -9.30 -12.77 -14.16
CA LYS A 78 -10.77 -12.72 -14.27
C LYS A 78 -11.29 -11.62 -13.36
N ALA A 79 -12.05 -10.67 -13.92
CA ALA A 79 -12.57 -9.52 -13.19
C ALA A 79 -11.49 -8.79 -12.36
N GLY A 80 -10.31 -8.57 -12.95
CA GLY A 80 -9.18 -7.91 -12.29
C GLY A 80 -8.48 -8.75 -11.22
N ARG A 81 -8.80 -10.04 -11.05
CA ARG A 81 -8.24 -10.90 -10.00
C ARG A 81 -7.55 -12.12 -10.58
N TRP A 82 -6.45 -12.52 -9.96
CA TRP A 82 -5.77 -13.79 -10.26
C TRP A 82 -5.02 -14.29 -9.03
N SER A 83 -4.39 -15.45 -9.16
CA SER A 83 -3.58 -16.03 -8.09
C SER A 83 -2.26 -16.54 -8.62
N TRP A 84 -1.24 -16.46 -7.79
CA TRP A 84 0.10 -16.92 -8.10
C TRP A 84 0.68 -17.66 -6.90
N ARG A 85 1.33 -18.80 -7.16
CA ARG A 85 2.04 -19.56 -6.13
C ARG A 85 3.55 -19.29 -6.28
N PRO A 86 4.16 -18.46 -5.42
CA PRO A 86 5.60 -18.22 -5.47
C PRO A 86 6.39 -19.51 -5.14
N PRO A 87 7.67 -19.59 -5.53
CA PRO A 87 8.56 -20.66 -5.11
C PRO A 87 8.58 -20.83 -3.58
N ARG A 88 8.71 -22.08 -3.11
CA ARG A 88 8.63 -22.45 -1.68
C ARG A 88 9.89 -22.11 -0.88
N ARG A 89 10.86 -21.41 -1.46
CA ARG A 89 12.06 -20.99 -0.72
C ARG A 89 11.67 -19.85 0.21
N ASP A 90 12.01 -20.01 1.47
CA ASP A 90 11.72 -19.02 2.51
C ASP A 90 12.62 -17.78 2.42
N PHE A 91 12.14 -16.67 2.96
CA PHE A 91 12.79 -15.36 3.04
C PHE A 91 13.13 -14.74 1.68
N GLN A 92 12.16 -14.76 0.76
CA GLN A 92 12.32 -14.29 -0.61
C GLN A 92 11.36 -13.15 -0.94
N GLY A 93 11.88 -12.12 -1.61
CA GLY A 93 11.09 -11.03 -2.18
C GLY A 93 10.93 -11.19 -3.70
N TYR A 94 9.73 -10.95 -4.20
CA TYR A 94 9.40 -11.02 -5.62
C TYR A 94 8.77 -9.72 -6.10
N LEU A 95 8.91 -9.45 -7.39
CA LEU A 95 8.24 -8.34 -8.08
C LEU A 95 7.26 -8.92 -9.10
N VAL A 96 6.02 -8.46 -9.04
CA VAL A 96 5.01 -8.71 -10.08
C VAL A 96 4.89 -7.45 -10.91
N GLU A 97 5.06 -7.59 -12.22
CA GLU A 97 4.94 -6.49 -13.18
C GLU A 97 3.80 -6.82 -14.14
N VAL A 98 2.91 -5.85 -14.35
CA VAL A 98 1.93 -5.85 -15.43
C VAL A 98 2.38 -4.83 -16.45
N TYR A 99 2.48 -5.25 -17.71
CA TYR A 99 3.10 -4.44 -18.75
C TYR A 99 2.48 -4.70 -20.13
N THR A 100 2.62 -3.75 -21.05
CA THR A 100 2.30 -3.91 -22.48
C THR A 100 3.58 -4.16 -23.27
N ARG A 101 3.48 -4.87 -24.39
CA ARG A 101 4.60 -5.11 -25.30
C ARG A 101 4.19 -4.82 -26.74
N SER A 102 4.94 -3.95 -27.42
CA SER A 102 4.89 -3.73 -28.86
C SER A 102 6.18 -4.23 -29.52
N ALA A 103 6.31 -4.06 -30.84
CA ALA A 103 7.54 -4.40 -31.56
C ALA A 103 8.73 -3.51 -31.16
N GLU A 104 8.47 -2.26 -30.74
CA GLU A 104 9.52 -1.27 -30.46
C GLU A 104 9.80 -1.09 -28.97
N CYS A 105 8.82 -1.35 -28.10
CA CYS A 105 8.99 -1.08 -26.68
C CYS A 105 8.15 -1.99 -25.78
N GLU A 106 8.59 -2.04 -24.52
CA GLU A 106 7.84 -2.62 -23.42
C GLU A 106 7.58 -1.54 -22.39
N LEU A 107 6.34 -1.46 -21.90
CA LEU A 107 5.93 -0.45 -20.94
C LEU A 107 5.29 -1.09 -19.73
N VAL A 108 5.92 -0.95 -18.57
CA VAL A 108 5.37 -1.38 -17.29
C VAL A 108 4.28 -0.41 -16.85
N VAL A 109 3.06 -0.91 -16.67
CA VAL A 109 1.88 -0.10 -16.31
C VAL A 109 1.51 -0.22 -14.84
N ALA A 110 1.92 -1.31 -14.17
CA ALA A 110 1.78 -1.46 -12.74
C ALA A 110 2.77 -2.48 -12.15
N THR A 111 3.11 -2.29 -10.89
CA THR A 111 3.97 -3.21 -10.13
C THR A 111 3.47 -3.41 -8.71
N ILE A 112 3.77 -4.58 -8.14
CA ILE A 112 3.64 -4.84 -6.71
C ILE A 112 4.66 -5.87 -6.24
N ALA A 113 5.09 -5.78 -4.99
CA ALA A 113 5.99 -6.75 -4.39
C ALA A 113 5.21 -7.90 -3.73
N VAL A 114 5.89 -9.03 -3.54
CA VAL A 114 5.41 -10.16 -2.74
C VAL A 114 6.55 -10.60 -1.82
N ASP A 115 6.27 -10.67 -0.52
CA ASP A 115 7.21 -11.17 0.48
C ASP A 115 6.79 -12.58 0.94
N VAL A 116 7.66 -13.56 0.72
CA VAL A 116 7.52 -14.93 1.24
C VAL A 116 8.51 -15.11 2.37
N SER A 117 8.04 -14.94 3.60
CA SER A 117 8.85 -15.03 4.81
C SER A 117 8.05 -15.68 5.94
N SER A 118 8.56 -16.78 6.49
CA SER A 118 7.94 -17.46 7.64
C SER A 118 8.06 -16.66 8.95
N ASP A 119 9.01 -15.73 9.02
CA ASP A 119 9.27 -14.88 10.18
C ASP A 119 9.43 -13.41 9.76
N TRP A 120 8.46 -12.59 10.18
CA TRP A 120 8.44 -11.15 9.91
C TRP A 120 9.69 -10.41 10.42
N ARG A 121 10.35 -10.94 11.48
CA ARG A 121 11.55 -10.32 12.09
C ARG A 121 12.75 -10.30 11.13
N ARG A 122 12.74 -11.14 10.08
CA ARG A 122 13.82 -11.16 9.08
C ARG A 122 13.82 -9.88 8.23
N PHE A 123 12.63 -9.42 7.83
CA PHE A 123 12.44 -8.23 7.00
C PHE A 123 11.32 -7.35 7.56
N PRO A 124 11.54 -6.70 8.71
CA PRO A 124 10.51 -5.89 9.35
C PRO A 124 10.20 -4.66 8.48
N ARG A 125 8.92 -4.47 8.18
CA ARG A 125 8.37 -3.28 7.51
C ARG A 125 7.33 -2.70 8.45
N TYR A 126 7.79 -1.75 9.26
CA TYR A 126 7.13 -1.36 10.49
C TYR A 126 6.30 -0.08 10.31
N GLY A 127 5.03 -0.14 10.67
CA GLY A 127 4.12 1.01 10.69
C GLY A 127 3.53 1.25 12.08
N PHE A 128 2.59 2.18 12.18
CA PHE A 128 1.88 2.46 13.43
C PHE A 128 0.44 2.89 13.18
N VAL A 129 -0.38 2.75 14.22
CA VAL A 129 -1.70 3.39 14.36
C VAL A 129 -1.74 4.14 15.68
N ALA A 130 -2.37 5.30 15.72
CA ALA A 130 -2.32 6.19 16.88
C ALA A 130 -3.67 6.80 17.26
N ASP A 131 -4.75 6.50 16.53
CA ASP A 131 -6.09 7.07 16.79
C ASP A 131 -7.14 5.97 16.94
N PHE A 132 -7.78 5.95 18.10
CA PHE A 132 -8.76 4.94 18.55
C PHE A 132 -10.06 5.58 19.03
N ASP A 133 -10.24 6.89 18.82
CA ASP A 133 -11.49 7.60 19.07
C ASP A 133 -12.40 7.46 17.85
N ASP A 134 -13.71 7.41 18.08
CA ASP A 134 -14.70 7.49 17.00
C ASP A 134 -15.30 8.88 16.85
N GLY A 135 -15.02 9.81 17.76
CA GLY A 135 -15.59 11.15 17.72
C GLY A 135 -17.13 11.17 17.74
N GLY A 136 -17.75 10.08 18.22
CA GLY A 136 -19.21 9.91 18.20
C GLY A 136 -19.78 9.23 16.95
N ASP A 137 -18.95 8.80 15.98
CA ASP A 137 -19.38 8.03 14.81
C ASP A 137 -18.60 6.70 14.67
N PRO A 138 -19.05 5.65 15.39
CA PRO A 138 -18.39 4.34 15.34
C PRO A 138 -18.37 3.71 13.94
N ALA A 139 -19.39 3.98 13.12
CA ALA A 139 -19.50 3.40 11.78
C ALA A 139 -18.47 4.02 10.83
N ALA A 140 -18.35 5.36 10.83
CA ALA A 140 -17.32 6.04 10.05
C ALA A 140 -15.90 5.66 10.50
N LYS A 141 -15.68 5.54 11.82
CA LYS A 141 -14.39 5.07 12.34
C LYS A 141 -14.04 3.67 11.85
N ARG A 142 -15.00 2.74 11.86
CA ARG A 142 -14.80 1.38 11.37
C ARG A 142 -14.43 1.33 9.88
N THR A 143 -15.08 2.15 9.05
CA THR A 143 -14.72 2.29 7.63
C THR A 143 -13.29 2.82 7.46
N ARG A 144 -12.93 3.87 8.20
CA ARG A 144 -11.57 4.44 8.16
C ARG A 144 -10.51 3.42 8.57
N ILE A 145 -10.76 2.64 9.62
CA ILE A 145 -9.87 1.55 10.05
C ILE A 145 -9.64 0.56 8.91
N ALA A 146 -10.69 0.18 8.17
CA ALA A 146 -10.55 -0.72 7.02
C ALA A 146 -9.70 -0.12 5.90
N GLU A 147 -9.88 1.17 5.60
CA GLU A 147 -9.11 1.90 4.59
C GLU A 147 -7.63 2.04 4.99
N GLU A 148 -7.35 2.40 6.25
CA GLU A 148 -6.00 2.49 6.79
C GLU A 148 -5.29 1.14 6.75
N MET A 149 -5.95 0.05 7.13
CA MET A 149 -5.35 -1.28 7.09
C MET A 149 -5.12 -1.77 5.66
N ALA A 150 -6.04 -1.47 4.74
CA ALA A 150 -5.84 -1.74 3.31
C ALA A 150 -4.64 -0.96 2.75
N PHE A 151 -4.46 0.30 3.16
CA PHE A 151 -3.30 1.11 2.79
C PHE A 151 -1.99 0.54 3.35
N LEU A 152 -1.93 0.20 4.64
CA LEU A 152 -0.75 -0.44 5.23
C LEU A 152 -0.40 -1.76 4.54
N ASN A 153 -1.42 -2.56 4.18
CA ASN A 153 -1.25 -3.79 3.42
C ASN A 153 -0.69 -3.53 2.02
N ARG A 154 -1.19 -2.50 1.33
CA ARG A 154 -0.68 -2.05 0.03
C ARG A 154 0.79 -1.59 0.09
N CYS A 155 1.23 -1.09 1.23
CA CYS A 155 2.63 -0.76 1.53
C CYS A 155 3.45 -1.96 2.04
N HIS A 156 2.85 -3.15 2.11
CA HIS A 156 3.43 -4.37 2.65
C HIS A 156 3.92 -4.27 4.10
N ILE A 157 3.34 -3.37 4.91
CA ILE A 157 3.64 -3.28 6.34
C ILE A 157 3.28 -4.60 7.00
N ASN A 158 4.25 -5.24 7.65
CA ASN A 158 4.09 -6.58 8.26
C ASN A 158 4.14 -6.56 9.80
N GLY A 159 4.40 -5.40 10.40
CA GLY A 159 4.26 -5.15 11.83
C GLY A 159 3.73 -3.74 12.08
N VAL A 160 2.74 -3.60 12.97
CA VAL A 160 2.06 -2.33 13.25
C VAL A 160 2.06 -2.07 14.74
N GLN A 161 2.69 -0.98 15.16
CA GLN A 161 2.68 -0.53 16.54
C GLN A 161 1.39 0.21 16.88
N PHE A 162 0.83 -0.07 18.05
CA PHE A 162 -0.31 0.66 18.60
C PHE A 162 0.22 1.76 19.51
N GLN A 163 0.30 3.00 19.01
CA GLN A 163 0.88 4.12 19.74
C GLN A 163 -0.14 4.71 20.72
N ASP A 164 0.24 4.82 22.00
CA ASP A 164 -0.56 5.40 23.07
C ASP A 164 -1.99 4.86 23.16
N TRP A 165 -2.15 3.56 22.90
CA TRP A 165 -3.46 2.90 23.01
C TRP A 165 -3.80 2.53 24.46
N GLN A 166 -2.81 2.34 25.33
CA GLN A 166 -3.02 1.80 26.69
C GLN A 166 -3.60 2.82 27.67
N TRP A 167 -4.22 2.34 28.76
CA TRP A 167 -4.74 3.22 29.82
C TRP A 167 -3.64 3.89 30.64
N LYS A 168 -2.78 3.09 31.28
CA LYS A 168 -1.61 3.56 32.03
C LYS A 168 -0.41 2.69 31.71
N HIS A 169 0.79 3.25 31.84
CA HIS A 169 2.03 2.51 31.59
C HIS A 169 2.20 1.28 32.50
N HIS A 170 1.87 1.41 33.79
CA HIS A 170 1.92 0.32 34.78
C HIS A 170 0.62 -0.49 34.85
N TYR A 171 -0.45 -0.05 34.17
CA TYR A 171 -1.72 -0.78 34.12
C TYR A 171 -2.41 -0.59 32.74
N PRO A 172 -1.94 -1.32 31.71
CA PRO A 172 -2.31 -1.04 30.32
C PRO A 172 -3.76 -1.37 29.95
N ALA A 173 -4.31 -2.44 30.52
CA ALA A 173 -5.65 -2.94 30.23
C ALA A 173 -6.59 -2.61 31.41
N PRO A 174 -7.45 -1.58 31.30
CA PRO A 174 -8.35 -1.19 32.38
C PRO A 174 -9.49 -2.19 32.52
N LEU A 175 -9.54 -2.90 33.65
CA LEU A 175 -10.63 -3.81 33.98
C LEU A 175 -11.66 -3.12 34.90
N ASP A 176 -12.93 -3.42 34.70
CA ASP A 176 -14.02 -3.01 35.58
C ASP A 176 -14.03 -3.87 36.89
N ALA A 177 -14.99 -3.59 37.78
CA ALA A 177 -15.12 -4.31 39.04
C ALA A 177 -15.40 -5.81 38.90
N LYS A 178 -15.81 -6.28 37.72
CA LYS A 178 -16.06 -7.69 37.39
C LYS A 178 -14.88 -8.33 36.65
N GLY A 179 -13.77 -7.61 36.48
CA GLY A 179 -12.59 -8.07 35.74
C GLY A 179 -12.75 -8.00 34.22
N GLN A 180 -13.74 -7.27 33.69
CA GLN A 180 -13.96 -7.14 32.26
C GLN A 180 -13.25 -5.91 31.71
N LEU A 181 -12.67 -6.00 30.51
CA LEU A 181 -12.04 -4.84 29.86
C LEU A 181 -13.08 -3.72 29.67
N MET A 182 -12.78 -2.53 30.19
CA MET A 182 -13.62 -1.36 30.02
C MET A 182 -13.81 -1.04 28.52
N PRO A 183 -15.03 -0.72 28.07
CA PRO A 183 -15.30 -0.47 26.65
C PRO A 183 -14.63 0.80 26.12
N ALA A 184 -14.40 1.79 27.00
CA ALA A 184 -13.71 3.01 26.67
C ALA A 184 -12.92 3.55 27.88
N TYR A 185 -11.80 4.21 27.61
CA TYR A 185 -10.94 4.84 28.60
C TYR A 185 -10.12 5.98 27.98
N ARG A 186 -9.40 6.75 28.80
CA ARG A 186 -8.53 7.83 28.35
C ARG A 186 -7.07 7.41 28.35
N ASP A 187 -6.34 7.67 27.27
CA ASP A 187 -4.90 7.43 27.21
C ASP A 187 -4.09 8.46 28.03
N VAL A 188 -2.76 8.38 27.94
CA VAL A 188 -1.84 9.32 28.60
C VAL A 188 -2.03 10.80 28.20
N SER A 189 -2.56 11.04 27.00
CA SER A 189 -2.82 12.38 26.44
C SER A 189 -4.29 12.80 26.60
N ASN A 190 -5.05 12.11 27.45
CA ASN A 190 -6.49 12.33 27.64
C ASN A 190 -7.33 12.18 26.36
N ARG A 191 -6.91 11.39 25.37
CA ARG A 191 -7.75 11.05 24.20
C ARG A 191 -8.60 9.82 24.52
N TRP A 192 -9.80 9.72 23.94
CA TRP A 192 -10.60 8.51 24.11
C TRP A 192 -9.98 7.37 23.32
N VAL A 193 -9.96 6.20 23.94
CA VAL A 193 -9.66 4.92 23.31
C VAL A 193 -10.89 4.04 23.45
N LYS A 194 -11.41 3.55 22.32
CA LYS A 194 -12.48 2.56 22.31
C LYS A 194 -11.88 1.16 22.13
N ALA A 195 -12.16 0.28 23.07
CA ALA A 195 -11.62 -1.08 23.06
C ALA A 195 -12.06 -1.88 21.82
N GLU A 196 -13.24 -1.59 21.27
CA GLU A 196 -13.72 -2.22 20.03
C GLU A 196 -12.87 -1.83 18.81
N HIS A 197 -12.45 -0.57 18.69
CA HIS A 197 -11.63 -0.10 17.55
C HIS A 197 -10.22 -0.68 17.61
N VAL A 198 -9.64 -0.79 18.82
CA VAL A 198 -8.37 -1.51 19.03
C VAL A 198 -8.49 -2.96 18.57
N ARG A 199 -9.56 -3.67 18.96
CA ARG A 199 -9.81 -5.05 18.50
C ARG A 199 -10.00 -5.13 16.99
N HIS A 200 -10.68 -4.16 16.39
CA HIS A 200 -10.93 -4.16 14.95
C HIS A 200 -9.64 -3.96 14.13
N TYR A 201 -8.74 -3.07 14.56
CA TYR A 201 -7.40 -2.99 13.98
C TYR A 201 -6.67 -4.32 14.06
N ILE A 202 -6.61 -4.95 15.25
CA ILE A 202 -5.92 -6.24 15.45
C ILE A 202 -6.51 -7.32 14.53
N GLU A 203 -7.83 -7.40 14.41
CA GLU A 203 -8.53 -8.35 13.55
C GLU A 203 -8.12 -8.18 12.08
N LEU A 204 -8.16 -6.96 11.55
CA LEU A 204 -7.81 -6.68 10.15
C LEU A 204 -6.31 -6.88 9.89
N GLN A 205 -5.45 -6.43 10.80
CA GLN A 205 -4.01 -6.66 10.73
C GLN A 205 -3.69 -8.15 10.61
N HIS A 206 -4.32 -8.99 11.45
CA HIS A 206 -4.12 -10.44 11.38
C HIS A 206 -4.65 -11.05 10.07
N ARG A 207 -5.76 -10.56 9.52
CA ARG A 207 -6.26 -10.99 8.20
C ARG A 207 -5.26 -10.70 7.08
N TYR A 208 -4.58 -9.55 7.14
CA TYR A 208 -3.51 -9.17 6.21
C TYR A 208 -2.15 -9.82 6.50
N GLY A 209 -2.07 -10.72 7.49
CA GLY A 209 -0.80 -11.37 7.88
C GLY A 209 0.18 -10.47 8.65
N MET A 210 -0.27 -9.31 9.14
CA MET A 210 0.54 -8.39 9.94
C MET A 210 0.62 -8.82 11.41
N LYS A 211 1.62 -8.30 12.13
CA LYS A 211 1.73 -8.40 13.58
C LYS A 211 1.25 -7.12 14.26
N SER A 212 0.43 -7.27 15.29
CA SER A 212 -0.03 -6.18 16.15
C SER A 212 0.94 -6.00 17.32
N ILE A 213 1.59 -4.86 17.44
CA ILE A 213 2.67 -4.65 18.41
C ILE A 213 2.26 -3.67 19.51
N PHE A 214 2.37 -4.15 20.73
CA PHE A 214 2.10 -3.42 21.96
C PHE A 214 3.20 -2.39 22.24
N TYR A 215 2.87 -1.10 22.19
CA TYR A 215 3.72 -0.05 22.76
C TYR A 215 3.55 0.01 24.28
N ASN A 216 4.67 0.11 25.00
CA ASN A 216 4.73 0.58 26.38
C ASN A 216 6.17 0.99 26.73
N LEU A 217 6.34 1.73 27.83
CA LEU A 217 7.66 2.03 28.39
C LEU A 217 8.22 0.82 29.15
N CYS A 218 9.53 0.66 29.15
CA CYS A 218 10.22 -0.38 29.95
C CYS A 218 10.10 -0.16 31.46
N PHE A 219 9.96 1.10 31.90
CA PHE A 219 10.00 1.51 33.32
C PHE A 219 9.06 2.71 33.59
N GLY A 220 7.95 2.78 32.85
CA GLY A 220 6.99 3.88 32.96
C GLY A 220 5.92 3.62 34.03
N SER A 221 5.65 4.65 34.84
CA SER A 221 4.51 4.66 35.76
C SER A 221 3.90 6.05 35.86
N TRP A 222 2.64 6.14 36.28
CA TRP A 222 2.04 7.46 36.53
C TRP A 222 2.44 7.94 37.93
N LYS A 223 2.31 9.23 38.16
CA LYS A 223 2.53 9.82 39.47
C LYS A 223 1.63 9.16 40.53
N GLY A 224 2.24 8.63 41.59
CA GLY A 224 1.54 8.07 42.76
C GLY A 224 1.12 6.60 42.64
N ALA A 225 1.60 5.89 41.63
CA ALA A 225 1.47 4.43 41.53
C ALA A 225 2.51 3.70 42.39
#